data_AF-A0A2A4VMB3-F1
#
_entry.id   AF-A0A2A4VMB3-F1
#
_cell.length_a   1.000
_cell.length_b   1.000
_cell.length_c   1.000
_cell.angle_alpha   90.00
_cell.angle_beta   90.00
_cell.angle_gamma   90.00
#
_symmetry.space_group_name_H-M   'P 1'
#
loop_
_entity.id
_entity.type
_entity.pdbx_description
1 polymer ?
#
loop_
_entity_poly.entity_id
_entity_poly.type
_entity_poly.pdbx_seq_one_letter_code
_entity_poly.pdbx_strand_id
1 'polypeptide(L)'
;MEKVTGIKSVDFKITAVGHGVVNWNGPTALSHEGTNVDNHSLPKLRGYTNLTGSISEKGFKYKKDITDIDFKKTPLYISQNCIRHHLFRDQAFDLHYAADKNLTTVLASMTGLIRGYVVPSSQCKRTSPLMLEDFIDQLGNGNFEQMGRSGSKDGGKDDKGDDKKSNSFFSKTTFGDTEYISYGSISIEQLQFISLDKKFDRASMVIKDGEGEGIAETVRAFIQSLNSDLKPVVTFHENYVRKGTIFEEGEVGLLLDNDAIQALVEYTVGMVSELSIRQAKSYMYVDKVEIDYNDSSKMMRIKRDVSTVSEQAELDYAIYFYAK
;
A
#
# COMPACT_ATOMS: atom_id res chain seq x y z
N MET A 1 -15.76 28.19 15.99
CA MET A 1 -15.47 26.87 15.42
C MET A 1 -14.80 26.02 16.49
N GLU A 2 -15.44 24.92 16.88
CA GLU A 2 -14.86 24.01 17.86
C GLU A 2 -13.72 23.20 17.23
N LYS A 3 -12.68 22.94 18.03
CA LYS A 3 -11.52 22.16 17.60
C LYS A 3 -11.89 20.68 17.56
N VAL A 4 -11.46 19.96 16.53
CA VAL A 4 -11.61 18.50 16.47
C VAL A 4 -10.68 17.84 17.50
N THR A 5 -11.26 17.07 18.41
CA THR A 5 -10.60 16.29 19.49
C THR A 5 -10.85 14.80 19.30
N GLY A 6 -10.11 13.95 20.02
CA GLY A 6 -10.16 12.49 19.88
C GLY A 6 -9.03 11.92 19.03
N ILE A 7 -9.04 10.61 18.82
CA ILE A 7 -8.03 9.90 18.01
C ILE A 7 -8.18 10.29 16.54
N LYS A 8 -7.11 10.85 15.96
CA LYS A 8 -7.10 11.39 14.58
C LYS A 8 -6.55 10.39 13.56
N SER A 9 -5.63 9.54 13.99
CA SER A 9 -5.10 8.45 13.20
C SER A 9 -4.70 7.28 14.09
N VAL A 10 -4.69 6.09 13.52
CA VAL A 10 -4.08 4.91 14.13
C VAL A 10 -2.80 4.64 13.37
N ASP A 11 -1.69 5.06 13.96
CA ASP A 11 -0.36 4.89 13.38
C ASP A 11 0.21 3.55 13.84
N PHE A 12 1.06 2.91 13.04
CA PHE A 12 1.70 1.67 13.45
C PHE A 12 3.07 1.50 12.82
N LYS A 13 3.92 0.76 13.52
CA LYS A 13 5.22 0.30 13.06
C LYS A 13 5.15 -1.20 12.82
N ILE A 14 5.70 -1.63 11.69
CA ILE A 14 5.73 -3.03 11.27
C ILE A 14 7.18 -3.48 11.25
N THR A 15 7.46 -4.60 11.91
CA THR A 15 8.68 -5.38 11.74
C THR A 15 8.32 -6.69 11.04
N ALA A 16 9.02 -6.99 9.95
CA ALA A 16 8.81 -8.20 9.17
C ALA A 16 10.13 -8.89 8.89
N VAL A 17 10.13 -10.20 8.76
CA VAL A 17 11.33 -11.00 8.47
C VAL A 17 11.11 -11.87 7.24
N GLY A 18 12.18 -12.23 6.56
CA GLY A 18 12.10 -13.00 5.33
C GLY A 18 13.42 -13.56 4.87
N HIS A 19 13.38 -14.15 3.67
CA HIS A 19 14.55 -14.63 2.96
C HIS A 19 14.35 -14.45 1.46
N GLY A 20 15.35 -13.87 0.80
CA GLY A 20 15.31 -13.59 -0.62
C GLY A 20 14.53 -12.33 -1.01
N VAL A 21 14.46 -12.08 -2.32
CA VAL A 21 13.77 -10.92 -2.89
C VAL A 21 12.37 -11.32 -3.35
N VAL A 22 11.35 -10.80 -2.68
CA VAL A 22 9.94 -11.00 -3.07
C VAL A 22 9.45 -9.99 -4.12
N ASN A 23 10.04 -8.78 -4.18
CA ASN A 23 9.62 -7.71 -5.10
C ASN A 23 10.79 -7.22 -5.97
N TRP A 24 10.81 -7.69 -7.22
CA TRP A 24 11.83 -7.34 -8.21
C TRP A 24 11.50 -6.04 -8.96
N ASN A 25 12.53 -5.33 -9.41
CA ASN A 25 12.37 -4.19 -10.31
C ASN A 25 12.41 -4.65 -11.77
N GLY A 26 13.37 -5.51 -12.12
CA GLY A 26 13.50 -6.09 -13.45
C GLY A 26 14.91 -6.02 -14.01
N PRO A 27 15.10 -6.41 -15.29
CA PRO A 27 16.38 -6.32 -15.98
C PRO A 27 16.83 -4.85 -16.06
N THR A 28 18.08 -4.59 -15.69
CA THR A 28 18.69 -3.25 -15.70
C THR A 28 19.98 -3.28 -16.47
N ALA A 29 20.15 -2.34 -17.39
CA ALA A 29 21.38 -2.22 -18.14
C ALA A 29 22.51 -1.67 -17.26
N LEU A 30 23.58 -2.46 -17.12
CA LEU A 30 24.74 -2.19 -16.27
C LEU A 30 26.04 -2.43 -17.04
N SER A 31 27.18 -2.23 -16.37
CA SER A 31 28.50 -2.60 -16.85
C SER A 31 29.05 -3.77 -16.03
N HIS A 32 29.92 -4.59 -16.61
CA HIS A 32 30.77 -5.51 -15.89
C HIS A 32 32.12 -5.59 -16.61
N GLU A 33 33.22 -5.33 -15.90
CA GLU A 33 34.58 -5.37 -16.47
C GLU A 33 34.71 -4.54 -17.78
N GLY A 34 34.05 -3.38 -17.82
CA GLY A 34 34.06 -2.47 -18.98
C GLY A 34 33.12 -2.85 -20.13
N THR A 35 32.35 -3.94 -20.01
CA THR A 35 31.37 -4.38 -21.02
C THR A 35 29.94 -4.14 -20.55
N ASN A 36 29.04 -3.73 -21.46
CA ASN A 36 27.62 -3.60 -21.14
C ASN A 36 26.96 -4.97 -20.93
N VAL A 37 26.18 -5.08 -19.85
CA VAL A 37 25.35 -6.24 -19.52
C VAL A 37 23.89 -5.78 -19.43
N ASP A 38 22.98 -6.46 -20.13
CA ASP A 38 21.57 -6.09 -20.27
C ASP A 38 20.61 -7.10 -19.62
N ASN A 39 21.10 -8.29 -19.27
CA ASN A 39 20.32 -9.39 -18.70
C ASN A 39 20.54 -9.58 -17.18
N HIS A 40 21.03 -8.54 -16.49
CA HIS A 40 21.15 -8.53 -15.04
C HIS A 40 19.87 -7.97 -14.39
N SER A 41 19.19 -8.75 -13.53
CA SER A 41 17.99 -8.24 -12.84
C SER A 41 18.31 -7.67 -11.48
N LEU A 42 17.85 -6.44 -11.24
CA LEU A 42 17.94 -5.79 -9.92
C LEU A 42 16.62 -5.91 -9.15
N PRO A 43 16.69 -6.04 -7.82
CA PRO A 43 15.55 -5.84 -6.95
C PRO A 43 15.22 -4.35 -6.85
N LYS A 44 14.15 -4.00 -6.14
CA LYS A 44 13.86 -2.60 -5.84
C LYS A 44 14.83 -2.09 -4.77
N LEU A 45 15.70 -1.16 -5.16
CA LEU A 45 16.67 -0.51 -4.29
C LEU A 45 16.31 0.97 -4.13
N ARG A 46 16.17 1.44 -2.89
CA ARG A 46 15.73 2.82 -2.62
C ARG A 46 16.77 3.81 -3.11
N GLY A 47 16.37 4.78 -3.93
CA GLY A 47 17.27 5.85 -4.39
C GLY A 47 18.40 5.37 -5.32
N TYR A 48 18.34 4.12 -5.80
CA TYR A 48 19.35 3.59 -6.71
C TYR A 48 19.25 4.22 -8.10
N THR A 49 20.41 4.50 -8.67
CA THR A 49 20.59 4.85 -10.08
C THR A 49 21.66 3.95 -10.68
N ASN A 50 21.42 3.46 -11.89
CA ASN A 50 22.37 2.63 -12.63
C ASN A 50 23.44 3.45 -13.36
N LEU A 51 23.46 4.78 -13.19
CA LEU A 51 24.41 5.68 -13.83
C LEU A 51 25.49 6.14 -12.83
N THR A 52 26.73 6.30 -13.30
CA THR A 52 27.83 6.82 -12.46
C THR A 52 27.81 8.33 -12.30
N GLY A 53 27.10 9.04 -13.20
CA GLY A 53 27.13 10.50 -13.33
C GLY A 53 28.16 11.03 -14.33
N SER A 54 29.09 10.19 -14.79
CA SER A 54 30.05 10.56 -15.83
C SER A 54 29.41 10.51 -17.22
N ILE A 55 29.77 11.46 -18.08
CA ILE A 55 29.30 11.58 -19.46
C ILE A 55 30.51 11.67 -20.39
N SER A 56 30.51 10.91 -21.48
CA SER A 56 31.55 11.02 -22.51
C SER A 56 31.40 12.31 -23.34
N GLU A 57 32.44 12.69 -24.09
CA GLU A 57 32.38 13.81 -25.05
C GLU A 57 31.25 13.66 -26.08
N LYS A 58 30.84 12.42 -26.38
CA LYS A 58 29.74 12.09 -27.30
C LYS A 58 28.37 12.02 -26.62
N GLY A 59 28.26 12.44 -25.36
CA GLY A 59 27.01 12.42 -24.58
C GLY A 59 26.62 11.05 -24.02
N PHE A 60 27.49 10.04 -24.10
CA PHE A 60 27.19 8.72 -23.56
C PHE A 60 27.30 8.72 -22.02
N LYS A 61 26.22 8.34 -21.34
CA LYS A 61 26.20 8.23 -19.88
C LYS A 61 26.75 6.88 -19.43
N TYR A 62 27.76 6.89 -18.58
CA TYR A 62 28.36 5.67 -18.07
C TYR A 62 27.47 4.98 -17.04
N LYS A 63 27.39 3.66 -17.15
CA LYS A 63 26.63 2.80 -16.26
C LYS A 63 27.53 2.28 -15.13
N LYS A 64 26.93 2.05 -13.97
CA LYS A 64 27.61 1.43 -12.84
C LYS A 64 27.98 -0.02 -13.13
N ASP A 65 29.00 -0.49 -12.42
CA ASP A 65 29.31 -1.91 -12.39
C ASP A 65 28.19 -2.68 -11.68
N ILE A 66 27.95 -3.93 -12.08
CA ILE A 66 26.98 -4.82 -11.45
C ILE A 66 27.23 -5.04 -9.96
N THR A 67 28.48 -4.93 -9.50
CA THR A 67 28.83 -5.07 -8.07
C THR A 67 28.89 -3.73 -7.33
N ASP A 68 28.72 -2.59 -8.01
CA ASP A 68 28.77 -1.25 -7.40
C ASP A 68 27.41 -0.87 -6.79
N ILE A 69 27.08 -1.53 -5.67
CA ILE A 69 25.85 -1.30 -4.91
C ILE A 69 26.18 -1.23 -3.42
N ASP A 70 25.78 -0.14 -2.78
CA ASP A 70 25.89 0.07 -1.33
C ASP A 70 24.50 -0.08 -0.70
N PHE A 71 24.21 -1.25 -0.13
CA PHE A 71 22.90 -1.56 0.44
C PHE A 71 22.56 -0.75 1.70
N LYS A 72 23.53 -0.03 2.30
CA LYS A 72 23.23 0.91 3.40
C LYS A 72 22.69 2.23 2.86
N LYS A 73 23.17 2.68 1.70
CA LYS A 73 22.71 3.91 1.04
C LYS A 73 21.47 3.69 0.18
N THR A 74 21.44 2.56 -0.52
CA THR A 74 20.33 2.17 -1.39
C THR A 74 19.78 0.81 -0.98
N PRO A 75 19.11 0.73 0.19
CA PRO A 75 18.62 -0.53 0.73
C PRO A 75 17.57 -1.19 -0.15
N LEU A 76 17.48 -2.51 -0.04
CA LEU A 76 16.36 -3.28 -0.56
C LEU A 76 15.06 -2.77 0.06
N TYR A 77 14.00 -2.72 -0.73
CA TYR A 77 12.67 -2.49 -0.18
C TYR A 77 11.59 -3.25 -0.94
N ILE A 78 10.50 -3.59 -0.23
CA ILE A 78 9.26 -4.04 -0.85
C ILE A 78 8.36 -2.81 -1.01
N SER A 79 7.92 -2.56 -2.24
CA SER A 79 7.10 -1.38 -2.51
C SER A 79 5.71 -1.48 -1.87
N GLN A 80 5.17 -0.36 -1.40
CA GLN A 80 3.82 -0.25 -0.84
C GLN A 80 2.77 -0.86 -1.78
N ASN A 81 2.94 -0.75 -3.11
CA ASN A 81 2.02 -1.35 -4.08
C ASN A 81 2.03 -2.88 -4.01
N CYS A 82 3.20 -3.51 -3.82
CA CYS A 82 3.31 -4.95 -3.65
C CYS A 82 2.68 -5.39 -2.32
N ILE A 83 2.92 -4.62 -1.24
CA ILE A 83 2.31 -4.88 0.07
C ILE A 83 0.78 -4.82 -0.01
N ARG A 84 0.24 -3.73 -0.57
CA ARG A 84 -1.21 -3.57 -0.75
C ARG A 84 -1.80 -4.66 -1.64
N HIS A 85 -1.12 -5.07 -2.70
CA HIS A 85 -1.60 -6.17 -3.53
C HIS A 85 -1.76 -7.47 -2.73
N HIS A 86 -0.80 -7.80 -1.85
CA HIS A 86 -0.87 -9.02 -1.04
C HIS A 86 -1.85 -8.90 0.13
N LEU A 87 -1.98 -7.72 0.75
CA LEU A 87 -3.01 -7.48 1.78
C LEU A 87 -4.43 -7.72 1.24
N PHE A 88 -4.70 -7.34 -0.01
CA PHE A 88 -6.02 -7.47 -0.63
C PHE A 88 -6.04 -8.49 -1.77
N ARG A 89 -5.21 -9.54 -1.66
CA ARG A 89 -4.97 -10.49 -2.75
C ARG A 89 -6.23 -11.23 -3.20
N ASP A 90 -7.09 -11.57 -2.24
CA ASP A 90 -8.32 -12.32 -2.50
C ASP A 90 -9.30 -11.54 -3.39
N GLN A 91 -9.21 -10.20 -3.37
CA GLN A 91 -10.04 -9.28 -4.12
C GLN A 91 -9.25 -8.55 -5.22
N ALA A 92 -8.14 -9.14 -5.68
CA ALA A 92 -7.27 -8.48 -6.66
C ALA A 92 -7.96 -8.20 -7.99
N PHE A 93 -8.93 -9.04 -8.38
CA PHE A 93 -9.61 -8.96 -9.69
C PHE A 93 -11.05 -8.44 -9.64
N ASP A 94 -11.68 -8.39 -8.46
CA ASP A 94 -13.09 -8.02 -8.32
C ASP A 94 -13.39 -6.62 -8.86
N LEU A 95 -12.44 -5.70 -8.70
CA LEU A 95 -12.61 -4.31 -9.13
C LEU A 95 -12.73 -4.17 -10.67
N HIS A 96 -12.24 -5.14 -11.45
CA HIS A 96 -12.45 -5.15 -12.91
C HIS A 96 -13.90 -5.41 -13.31
N TYR A 97 -14.69 -6.00 -12.41
CA TYR A 97 -16.11 -6.28 -12.62
C TYR A 97 -17.03 -5.26 -11.93
N ALA A 98 -16.45 -4.26 -11.27
CA ALA A 98 -17.20 -3.19 -10.63
C ALA A 98 -17.85 -2.28 -11.68
N ALA A 99 -19.15 -2.11 -11.56
CA ALA A 99 -20.00 -1.25 -12.38
C ALA A 99 -21.08 -0.62 -11.49
N ASP A 100 -21.79 0.37 -12.00
CA ASP A 100 -22.73 1.16 -11.20
C ASP A 100 -23.81 0.29 -10.50
N LYS A 101 -24.20 -0.83 -11.11
CA LYS A 101 -25.21 -1.75 -10.59
C LYS A 101 -24.77 -2.64 -9.41
N ASN A 102 -23.47 -2.85 -9.20
CA ASN A 102 -22.94 -3.75 -8.15
C ASN A 102 -21.98 -3.04 -7.19
N LEU A 103 -21.93 -1.71 -7.25
CA LEU A 103 -20.99 -0.90 -6.50
C LEU A 103 -21.28 -0.90 -4.99
N THR A 104 -22.51 -1.19 -4.57
CA THR A 104 -22.88 -1.40 -3.15
C THR A 104 -22.09 -2.56 -2.55
N THR A 105 -21.94 -3.67 -3.26
CA THR A 105 -21.17 -4.84 -2.79
C THR A 105 -19.68 -4.52 -2.71
N VAL A 106 -19.17 -3.70 -3.63
CA VAL A 106 -17.78 -3.23 -3.57
C VAL A 106 -17.58 -2.32 -2.37
N LEU A 107 -18.51 -1.39 -2.12
CA LEU A 107 -18.45 -0.47 -0.98
C LEU A 107 -18.49 -1.21 0.36
N ALA A 108 -19.38 -2.18 0.51
CA ALA A 108 -19.51 -3.03 1.70
C ALA A 108 -18.48 -4.18 1.69
N SER A 109 -17.20 -3.84 1.54
CA SER A 109 -16.08 -4.79 1.58
C SER A 109 -14.80 -4.14 2.11
N MET A 110 -13.78 -4.94 2.45
CA MET A 110 -12.45 -4.41 2.80
C MET A 110 -11.81 -3.62 1.67
N THR A 111 -12.06 -4.00 0.41
CA THR A 111 -11.61 -3.20 -0.74
C THR A 111 -12.30 -1.84 -0.77
N GLY A 112 -13.61 -1.79 -0.53
CA GLY A 112 -14.39 -0.56 -0.47
C GLY A 112 -13.97 0.37 0.67
N LEU A 113 -13.88 -0.17 1.89
CA LEU A 113 -13.72 0.63 3.10
C LEU A 113 -12.26 0.99 3.39
N ILE A 114 -11.28 0.13 3.06
CA ILE A 114 -9.87 0.30 3.43
C ILE A 114 -8.94 0.44 2.22
N ARG A 115 -9.04 -0.42 1.20
CA ARG A 115 -8.12 -0.36 0.05
C ARG A 115 -8.35 0.88 -0.82
N GLY A 116 -9.59 1.36 -0.88
CA GLY A 116 -10.01 2.35 -1.84
C GLY A 116 -10.13 1.77 -3.25
N TYR A 117 -10.85 2.49 -4.10
CA TYR A 117 -11.13 2.04 -5.47
C TYR A 117 -11.41 3.23 -6.40
N VAL A 118 -11.35 2.93 -7.69
CA VAL A 118 -11.77 3.83 -8.78
C VAL A 118 -12.55 2.99 -9.77
N VAL A 119 -13.73 3.46 -10.17
CA VAL A 119 -14.56 2.88 -11.22
C VAL A 119 -14.35 3.67 -12.50
N PRO A 120 -13.66 3.12 -13.52
CA PRO A 120 -13.30 3.89 -14.71
C PRO A 120 -14.49 4.44 -15.49
N SER A 121 -15.61 3.71 -15.53
CA SER A 121 -16.78 4.09 -16.33
C SER A 121 -17.58 5.26 -15.74
N SER A 122 -17.74 5.30 -14.42
CA SER A 122 -18.56 6.32 -13.73
C SER A 122 -17.75 7.36 -12.97
N GLN A 123 -16.42 7.23 -12.95
CA GLN A 123 -15.50 8.08 -12.19
C GLN A 123 -15.75 8.08 -10.67
N CYS A 124 -16.60 7.18 -10.18
CA CYS A 124 -16.80 6.97 -8.75
C CYS A 124 -15.48 6.48 -8.13
N LYS A 125 -15.14 7.02 -6.97
CA LYS A 125 -13.87 6.71 -6.31
C LYS A 125 -13.98 6.87 -4.82
N ARG A 126 -13.15 6.11 -4.11
CA ARG A 126 -12.96 6.24 -2.68
C ARG A 126 -11.47 6.17 -2.37
N THR A 127 -10.97 7.22 -1.71
CA THR A 127 -9.58 7.27 -1.27
C THR A 127 -9.34 6.26 -0.15
N SER A 128 -8.22 5.54 -0.22
CA SER A 128 -7.77 4.63 0.83
C SER A 128 -7.48 5.38 2.13
N PRO A 129 -8.15 5.07 3.26
CA PRO A 129 -7.74 5.60 4.57
C PRO A 129 -6.42 5.00 5.07
N LEU A 130 -5.99 3.85 4.52
CA LEU A 130 -4.74 3.18 4.87
C LEU A 130 -3.56 3.74 4.05
N MET A 131 -2.59 4.29 4.75
CA MET A 131 -1.27 4.65 4.21
C MET A 131 -0.22 3.65 4.71
N LEU A 132 0.66 3.20 3.81
CA LEU A 132 1.80 2.35 4.13
C LEU A 132 3.06 2.93 3.49
N GLU A 133 4.14 3.01 4.26
CA GLU A 133 5.46 3.24 3.70
C GLU A 133 5.97 1.97 2.99
N ASP A 134 7.11 2.11 2.31
CA ASP A 134 7.80 0.93 1.80
C ASP A 134 8.41 0.13 2.97
N PHE A 135 8.56 -1.17 2.78
CA PHE A 135 9.18 -2.06 3.76
C PHE A 135 10.68 -2.08 3.47
N ILE A 136 11.46 -1.38 4.28
CA ILE A 136 12.89 -1.14 4.02
C ILE A 136 13.71 -2.19 4.77
N ASP A 137 14.57 -2.91 4.06
CA ASP A 137 15.47 -3.88 4.65
C ASP A 137 16.52 -3.20 5.54
N GLN A 138 16.79 -3.80 6.69
CA GLN A 138 17.73 -3.33 7.70
C GLN A 138 19.06 -4.09 7.67
N LEU A 139 19.09 -5.30 7.08
CA LEU A 139 20.27 -6.17 7.15
C LEU A 139 21.26 -5.90 6.01
N GLY A 140 20.75 -5.67 4.79
CA GLY A 140 21.59 -5.39 3.63
C GLY A 140 22.40 -6.60 3.15
N ASN A 141 21.91 -7.82 3.38
CA ASN A 141 22.56 -9.09 3.03
C ASN A 141 22.44 -9.41 1.52
N GLY A 142 22.74 -8.43 0.67
CA GLY A 142 22.67 -8.54 -0.78
C GLY A 142 24.01 -8.92 -1.40
N ASN A 143 24.00 -9.66 -2.50
CA ASN A 143 25.19 -9.94 -3.30
C ASN A 143 24.85 -10.11 -4.78
N PHE A 144 25.87 -10.01 -5.61
CA PHE A 144 25.80 -10.45 -7.00
C PHE A 144 25.74 -11.99 -7.05
N GLU A 145 24.83 -12.53 -7.85
CA GLU A 145 24.71 -13.97 -8.09
C GLU A 145 24.61 -14.26 -9.59
N GLN A 146 25.54 -15.09 -10.05
CA GLN A 146 25.55 -15.60 -11.41
C GLN A 146 24.68 -16.86 -11.50
N MET A 147 23.77 -16.88 -12.47
CA MET A 147 22.91 -18.02 -12.77
C MET A 147 23.17 -18.55 -14.19
N GLY A 148 22.77 -19.80 -14.41
CA GLY A 148 22.90 -20.49 -15.68
C GLY A 148 21.74 -21.42 -15.97
N ARG A 149 21.49 -21.70 -17.25
CA ARG A 149 20.58 -22.76 -17.71
C ARG A 149 21.37 -24.05 -17.95
N SER A 150 20.87 -25.16 -17.43
CA SER A 150 21.44 -26.48 -17.74
C SER A 150 21.17 -26.86 -19.21
N GLY A 151 22.18 -27.41 -19.90
CA GLY A 151 22.02 -28.06 -21.21
C GLY A 151 22.07 -27.17 -22.46
N SER A 152 22.36 -25.87 -22.35
CA SER A 152 22.51 -24.97 -23.52
C SER A 152 23.77 -24.13 -23.38
N LYS A 153 24.80 -24.39 -24.20
CA LYS A 153 26.00 -23.54 -24.27
C LYS A 153 25.90 -22.47 -25.36
N ASP A 154 25.17 -22.73 -26.44
CA ASP A 154 25.15 -21.89 -27.63
C ASP A 154 23.77 -21.27 -27.88
N GLY A 155 23.74 -19.99 -28.27
CA GLY A 155 22.51 -19.26 -28.61
C GLY A 155 21.87 -19.69 -29.94
N GLY A 156 22.47 -20.65 -30.63
CA GLY A 156 22.15 -21.03 -32.01
C GLY A 156 22.69 -20.02 -33.02
N LYS A 157 22.23 -20.12 -34.27
CA LYS A 157 22.49 -19.12 -35.31
C LYS A 157 21.28 -18.23 -35.50
N ASP A 158 21.49 -16.97 -35.85
CA ASP A 158 20.41 -16.06 -36.25
C ASP A 158 19.92 -16.36 -37.69
N ASP A 159 18.92 -15.61 -38.14
CA ASP A 159 18.30 -15.79 -39.47
C ASP A 159 19.28 -15.49 -40.63
N LYS A 160 20.47 -14.98 -40.34
CA LYS A 160 21.56 -14.71 -41.29
C LYS A 160 22.71 -15.73 -41.19
N GLY A 161 22.61 -16.69 -40.27
CA GLY A 161 23.62 -17.73 -40.05
C GLY A 161 24.77 -17.32 -39.12
N ASP A 162 24.67 -16.15 -38.47
CA ASP A 162 25.65 -15.64 -37.51
C ASP A 162 25.40 -16.25 -36.12
N ASP A 163 26.46 -16.48 -35.35
CA ASP A 163 26.34 -17.04 -34.00
C ASP A 163 25.60 -16.08 -33.08
N LYS A 164 24.45 -16.51 -32.56
CA LYS A 164 23.65 -15.75 -31.62
C LYS A 164 24.32 -15.82 -30.25
N LYS A 165 24.49 -14.66 -29.61
CA LYS A 165 25.01 -14.59 -28.23
C LYS A 165 24.22 -15.53 -27.32
N SER A 166 24.96 -16.34 -26.56
CA SER A 166 24.38 -17.30 -25.63
C SER A 166 23.64 -16.58 -24.51
N ASN A 167 22.34 -16.84 -24.39
CA ASN A 167 21.48 -16.31 -23.32
C ASN A 167 21.37 -17.28 -22.13
N SER A 168 22.27 -18.26 -22.06
CA SER A 168 22.24 -19.32 -21.06
C SER A 168 22.71 -18.85 -19.69
N PHE A 169 23.59 -17.85 -19.66
CA PHE A 169 24.03 -17.20 -18.43
C PHE A 169 23.29 -15.87 -18.24
N PHE A 170 22.78 -15.67 -17.03
CA PHE A 170 22.14 -14.44 -16.60
C PHE A 170 22.47 -14.22 -15.13
N SER A 171 22.33 -13.01 -14.63
CA SER A 171 22.69 -12.71 -13.25
C SER A 171 21.64 -11.85 -12.56
N LYS A 172 21.69 -11.84 -11.23
CA LYS A 172 20.81 -11.01 -10.40
C LYS A 172 21.57 -10.52 -9.18
N THR A 173 21.09 -9.42 -8.62
CA THR A 173 21.41 -9.06 -7.23
C THR A 173 20.38 -9.74 -6.33
N THR A 174 20.82 -10.75 -5.59
CA THR A 174 19.98 -11.55 -4.68
C THR A 174 20.29 -11.18 -3.23
N PHE A 175 19.45 -11.67 -2.32
CA PHE A 175 19.53 -11.39 -0.90
C PHE A 175 19.35 -12.69 -0.12
N GLY A 176 20.04 -12.83 1.00
CA GLY A 176 19.81 -13.89 1.99
C GLY A 176 18.66 -13.53 2.93
N ASP A 177 18.90 -13.65 4.24
CA ASP A 177 17.94 -13.23 5.27
C ASP A 177 17.71 -11.72 5.23
N THR A 178 16.46 -11.33 5.43
CA THR A 178 16.00 -9.94 5.38
C THR A 178 15.18 -9.59 6.62
N GLU A 179 15.30 -8.35 7.07
CA GLU A 179 14.48 -7.77 8.15
C GLU A 179 13.99 -6.41 7.68
N TYR A 180 12.68 -6.23 7.60
CA TYR A 180 12.06 -5.02 7.11
C TYR A 180 11.43 -4.21 8.24
N ILE A 181 11.62 -2.89 8.19
CA ILE A 181 10.86 -1.94 9.00
C ILE A 181 10.01 -1.08 8.06
N SER A 182 8.75 -0.88 8.46
CA SER A 182 7.83 0.04 7.81
C SER A 182 6.94 0.75 8.81
N TYR A 183 6.31 1.84 8.37
CA TYR A 183 5.31 2.57 9.13
C TYR A 183 4.03 2.71 8.31
N GLY A 184 2.89 2.73 8.97
CA GLY A 184 1.60 2.99 8.35
C GLY A 184 0.69 3.82 9.24
N SER A 185 -0.41 4.27 8.66
CA SER A 185 -1.41 5.08 9.37
C SER A 185 -2.78 4.87 8.75
N ILE A 186 -3.79 4.72 9.59
CA ILE A 186 -5.21 4.72 9.21
C ILE A 186 -5.77 6.10 9.55
N SER A 187 -6.19 6.85 8.52
CA SER A 187 -6.80 8.17 8.67
C SER A 187 -8.25 8.04 9.09
N ILE A 188 -8.58 8.52 10.30
CA ILE A 188 -9.95 8.47 10.85
C ILE A 188 -10.92 9.33 10.05
N GLU A 189 -10.48 10.48 9.54
CA GLU A 189 -11.29 11.34 8.68
C GLU A 189 -11.72 10.64 7.38
N GLN A 190 -10.79 9.99 6.69
CA GLN A 190 -11.06 9.30 5.44
C GLN A 190 -11.82 7.98 5.66
N LEU A 191 -11.57 7.32 6.80
CA LEU A 191 -12.23 6.08 7.16
C LEU A 191 -13.71 6.33 7.47
N GLN A 192 -13.99 7.28 8.39
CA GLN A 192 -15.31 7.44 9.00
C GLN A 192 -16.40 7.94 8.04
N PHE A 193 -16.02 8.69 7.01
CA PHE A 193 -16.96 9.35 6.14
C PHE A 193 -16.94 8.74 4.74
N ILE A 194 -18.12 8.49 4.18
CA ILE A 194 -18.32 7.93 2.85
C ILE A 194 -19.20 8.89 2.07
N SER A 195 -18.59 9.68 1.18
CA SER A 195 -19.33 10.57 0.29
C SER A 195 -20.10 9.78 -0.75
N LEU A 196 -21.37 10.11 -0.92
CA LEU A 196 -22.28 9.61 -1.97
C LEU A 196 -22.66 10.74 -2.95
N ASP A 197 -21.97 11.88 -2.87
CA ASP A 197 -22.27 13.10 -3.61
C ASP A 197 -21.16 13.44 -4.62
N LYS A 198 -21.57 13.94 -5.79
CA LYS A 198 -20.66 14.42 -6.83
C LYS A 198 -20.16 15.85 -6.58
N LYS A 199 -20.76 16.59 -5.64
CA LYS A 199 -20.47 18.01 -5.36
C LYS A 199 -18.97 18.32 -5.21
N PHE A 200 -18.21 17.41 -4.57
CA PHE A 200 -16.77 17.59 -4.32
C PHE A 200 -15.89 16.55 -5.02
N ASP A 201 -16.35 16.01 -6.16
CA ASP A 201 -15.63 15.03 -6.98
C ASP A 201 -15.10 13.84 -6.16
N ARG A 202 -15.89 13.35 -5.19
CA ARG A 202 -15.51 12.24 -4.30
C ARG A 202 -16.64 11.23 -4.06
N ALA A 203 -17.62 11.21 -4.96
CA ALA A 203 -18.70 10.24 -4.94
C ALA A 203 -18.14 8.81 -4.93
N SER A 204 -18.36 8.09 -3.83
CA SER A 204 -18.01 6.67 -3.71
C SER A 204 -18.90 5.83 -4.63
N MET A 205 -20.14 6.27 -4.82
CA MET A 205 -21.09 5.74 -5.78
C MET A 205 -22.16 6.79 -6.08
N VAL A 206 -22.91 6.60 -7.17
CA VAL A 206 -24.09 7.42 -7.49
C VAL A 206 -25.33 6.73 -6.93
N ILE A 207 -26.13 7.47 -6.18
CA ILE A 207 -27.36 6.97 -5.56
C ILE A 207 -28.58 7.72 -6.09
N LYS A 208 -29.76 7.11 -5.95
CA LYS A 208 -31.07 7.76 -6.11
C LYS A 208 -31.69 8.09 -4.75
N ASP A 209 -32.68 8.96 -4.76
CA ASP A 209 -33.47 9.30 -3.58
C ASP A 209 -34.05 8.04 -2.93
N GLY A 210 -33.84 7.89 -1.62
CA GLY A 210 -34.29 6.74 -0.83
C GLY A 210 -33.35 5.52 -0.83
N GLU A 211 -32.26 5.50 -1.62
CA GLU A 211 -31.30 4.38 -1.61
C GLU A 211 -30.29 4.47 -0.45
N GLY A 212 -30.09 5.66 0.12
CA GLY A 212 -29.06 5.94 1.14
C GLY A 212 -29.13 5.03 2.38
N GLU A 213 -30.31 4.86 2.96
CA GLU A 213 -30.52 4.02 4.14
C GLU A 213 -30.23 2.53 3.88
N GLY A 214 -30.62 2.02 2.70
CA GLY A 214 -30.34 0.63 2.32
C GLY A 214 -28.84 0.37 2.15
N ILE A 215 -28.10 1.36 1.65
CA ILE A 215 -26.64 1.29 1.55
C ILE A 215 -26.01 1.34 2.93
N ALA A 216 -26.47 2.24 3.81
CA ALA A 216 -26.01 2.34 5.19
C ALA A 216 -26.14 0.99 5.93
N GLU A 217 -27.30 0.35 5.80
CA GLU A 217 -27.58 -0.96 6.39
C GLU A 217 -26.67 -2.06 5.82
N THR A 218 -26.41 -2.05 4.51
CA THR A 218 -25.51 -3.02 3.88
C THR A 218 -24.07 -2.86 4.39
N VAL A 219 -23.59 -1.62 4.51
CA VAL A 219 -22.26 -1.32 5.06
C VAL A 219 -22.20 -1.71 6.53
N ARG A 220 -23.23 -1.39 7.33
CA ARG A 220 -23.33 -1.77 8.75
C ARG A 220 -23.26 -3.28 8.93
N ALA A 221 -24.03 -4.03 8.15
CA ALA A 221 -24.06 -5.49 8.20
C ALA A 221 -22.70 -6.10 7.87
N PHE A 222 -21.99 -5.56 6.88
CA PHE A 222 -20.62 -5.98 6.57
C PHE A 222 -19.68 -5.71 7.76
N ILE A 223 -19.70 -4.51 8.33
CA ILE A 223 -18.82 -4.16 9.45
C ILE A 223 -19.12 -5.01 10.68
N GLN A 224 -20.39 -5.27 10.98
CA GLN A 224 -20.81 -6.17 12.06
C GLN A 224 -20.26 -7.58 11.88
N SER A 225 -20.10 -8.05 10.64
CA SER A 225 -19.53 -9.38 10.35
C SER A 225 -18.03 -9.48 10.64
N LEU A 226 -17.33 -8.35 10.77
CA LEU A 226 -15.90 -8.31 11.11
C LEU A 226 -15.65 -8.54 12.60
N ASN A 227 -16.57 -8.06 13.45
CA ASN A 227 -16.53 -8.26 14.91
C ASN A 227 -17.96 -8.28 15.46
N SER A 228 -18.40 -9.45 15.95
CA SER A 228 -19.75 -9.65 16.48
C SER A 228 -19.99 -9.00 17.85
N ASP A 229 -18.92 -8.63 18.56
CA ASP A 229 -19.00 -8.10 19.92
C ASP A 229 -19.26 -6.59 19.94
N LEU A 230 -18.92 -5.90 18.84
CA LEU A 230 -19.18 -4.48 18.63
C LEU A 230 -20.58 -4.23 18.07
N LYS A 231 -21.09 -3.01 18.22
CA LYS A 231 -22.43 -2.60 17.75
C LYS A 231 -22.33 -1.44 16.77
N PRO A 232 -21.69 -1.64 15.59
CA PRO A 232 -21.45 -0.59 14.62
C PRO A 232 -22.75 0.08 14.16
N VAL A 233 -22.70 1.40 14.04
CA VAL A 233 -23.75 2.23 13.45
C VAL A 233 -23.21 2.94 12.23
N VAL A 234 -23.99 2.90 11.15
CA VAL A 234 -23.73 3.64 9.91
C VAL A 234 -24.95 4.51 9.66
N THR A 235 -24.77 5.82 9.72
CA THR A 235 -25.88 6.78 9.56
C THR A 235 -25.79 7.45 8.20
N PHE A 236 -26.88 7.39 7.45
CA PHE A 236 -27.05 8.18 6.23
C PHE A 236 -27.56 9.59 6.59
N HIS A 237 -27.05 10.60 5.89
CA HIS A 237 -27.62 11.94 5.94
C HIS A 237 -27.51 12.62 4.57
N GLU A 238 -28.49 13.44 4.23
CA GLU A 238 -28.52 14.20 2.97
C GLU A 238 -27.51 15.35 2.96
N ASN A 239 -27.00 15.73 4.12
CA ASN A 239 -26.09 16.86 4.26
C ASN A 239 -25.15 16.70 5.47
N TYR A 240 -23.97 16.12 5.24
CA TYR A 240 -22.88 16.09 6.20
C TYR A 240 -21.92 17.25 5.95
N VAL A 241 -21.69 18.07 6.96
CA VAL A 241 -20.78 19.22 6.90
C VAL A 241 -19.50 18.89 7.65
N ARG A 242 -18.35 19.20 7.05
CA ARG A 242 -17.05 19.06 7.71
C ARG A 242 -16.88 20.12 8.80
N LYS A 243 -16.51 19.69 10.00
CA LYS A 243 -16.16 20.58 11.12
C LYS A 243 -14.96 21.45 10.76
N GLY A 244 -15.03 22.73 11.12
CA GLY A 244 -13.97 23.70 10.87
C GLY A 244 -14.02 24.36 9.48
N THR A 245 -15.05 24.08 8.68
CA THR A 245 -15.30 24.82 7.43
C THR A 245 -15.97 26.16 7.72
N ILE A 246 -15.76 27.13 6.83
CA ILE A 246 -16.34 28.47 6.94
C ILE A 246 -17.68 28.62 6.23
N PHE A 247 -17.95 27.80 5.20
CA PHE A 247 -19.12 27.94 4.32
C PHE A 247 -20.23 26.92 4.59
N GLU A 248 -20.09 26.04 5.59
CA GLU A 248 -21.09 25.03 6.01
C GLU A 248 -21.77 24.24 4.87
N GLU A 249 -21.11 24.14 3.72
CA GLU A 249 -21.54 23.34 2.59
C GLU A 249 -21.23 21.87 2.87
N GLY A 250 -22.27 21.04 2.87
CA GLY A 250 -22.13 19.61 3.10
C GLY A 250 -22.35 18.77 1.85
N GLU A 251 -22.25 17.47 2.04
CA GLU A 251 -22.41 16.45 1.01
C GLU A 251 -23.27 15.29 1.55
N VAL A 252 -24.05 14.68 0.66
CA VAL A 252 -24.78 13.44 0.95
C VAL A 252 -23.77 12.34 1.25
N GLY A 253 -23.99 11.57 2.31
CA GLY A 253 -23.03 10.52 2.67
C GLY A 253 -23.43 9.66 3.84
N LEU A 254 -22.48 8.79 4.22
CA LEU A 254 -22.57 7.92 5.38
C LEU A 254 -21.51 8.32 6.40
N LEU A 255 -21.87 8.28 7.67
CA LEU A 255 -20.96 8.45 8.79
C LEU A 255 -20.94 7.20 9.67
N LEU A 256 -19.73 6.74 9.96
CA LEU A 256 -19.44 5.61 10.83
C LEU A 256 -19.26 6.10 12.28
N ASP A 257 -19.81 5.35 13.23
CA ASP A 257 -19.61 5.60 14.65
C ASP A 257 -18.29 4.98 15.19
N ASN A 258 -18.04 5.13 16.49
CA ASN A 258 -16.83 4.62 17.13
C ASN A 258 -16.67 3.11 16.98
N ASP A 259 -17.73 2.33 17.20
CA ASP A 259 -17.69 0.86 17.10
C ASP A 259 -17.41 0.41 15.65
N ALA A 260 -18.00 1.08 14.66
CA ALA A 260 -17.73 0.78 13.26
C ALA A 260 -16.28 1.12 12.85
N ILE A 261 -15.75 2.24 13.34
CA ILE A 261 -14.35 2.61 13.13
C ILE A 261 -13.42 1.60 13.82
N GLN A 262 -13.71 1.23 15.07
CA GLN A 262 -12.91 0.27 15.84
C GLN A 262 -12.84 -1.08 15.12
N ALA A 263 -13.97 -1.63 14.67
CA ALA A 263 -14.02 -2.90 13.94
C ALA A 263 -13.14 -2.89 12.68
N LEU A 264 -13.19 -1.79 11.91
CA LEU A 264 -12.39 -1.62 10.70
C LEU A 264 -10.89 -1.46 10.99
N VAL A 265 -10.55 -0.73 12.05
CA VAL A 265 -9.15 -0.55 12.50
C VAL A 265 -8.58 -1.89 12.95
N GLU A 266 -9.26 -2.59 13.85
CA GLU A 266 -8.83 -3.89 14.40
C GLU A 266 -8.64 -4.92 13.29
N TYR A 267 -9.64 -5.05 12.40
CA TYR A 267 -9.55 -6.00 11.30
C TYR A 267 -8.39 -5.66 10.34
N THR A 268 -8.18 -4.37 10.03
CA THR A 268 -7.06 -3.93 9.18
C THR A 268 -5.71 -4.22 9.82
N VAL A 269 -5.56 -3.95 11.12
CA VAL A 269 -4.33 -4.25 11.85
C VAL A 269 -4.11 -5.77 11.95
N GLY A 270 -5.17 -6.55 12.12
CA GLY A 270 -5.12 -8.02 12.04
C GLY A 270 -4.59 -8.51 10.69
N MET A 271 -5.15 -8.00 9.58
CA MET A 271 -4.66 -8.32 8.24
C MET A 271 -3.17 -7.96 8.04
N VAL A 272 -2.72 -6.83 8.59
CA VAL A 272 -1.31 -6.42 8.54
C VAL A 272 -0.45 -7.36 9.37
N SER A 273 -0.90 -7.75 10.56
CA SER A 273 -0.17 -8.66 11.46
C SER A 273 -0.02 -10.06 10.88
N GLU A 274 -1.00 -10.52 10.10
CA GLU A 274 -1.00 -11.83 9.44
C GLU A 274 -0.38 -11.80 8.03
N LEU A 275 0.06 -10.63 7.56
CA LEU A 275 0.58 -10.47 6.21
C LEU A 275 1.79 -11.39 5.98
N SER A 276 1.67 -12.25 4.97
CA SER A 276 2.78 -13.04 4.43
C SER A 276 2.81 -12.96 2.92
N ILE A 277 4.01 -12.89 2.36
CA ILE A 277 4.25 -12.83 0.92
C ILE A 277 5.12 -14.01 0.54
N ARG A 278 4.61 -14.87 -0.37
CA ARG A 278 5.40 -15.91 -1.03
C ARG A 278 5.43 -15.61 -2.53
N GLN A 279 6.56 -15.11 -3.01
CA GLN A 279 6.72 -14.68 -4.40
C GLN A 279 8.17 -14.80 -4.84
N ALA A 280 8.40 -15.02 -6.13
CA ALA A 280 9.75 -15.09 -6.71
C ALA A 280 10.71 -16.08 -6.00
N LYS A 281 10.16 -17.22 -5.55
CA LYS A 281 10.86 -18.26 -4.77
C LYS A 281 11.44 -17.78 -3.44
N SER A 282 10.94 -16.65 -2.94
CA SER A 282 11.35 -15.98 -1.70
C SER A 282 10.13 -15.79 -0.81
N TYR A 283 10.34 -15.38 0.45
CA TYR A 283 9.24 -15.09 1.35
C TYR A 283 9.53 -13.91 2.30
N MET A 284 8.46 -13.35 2.84
CA MET A 284 8.45 -12.44 3.97
C MET A 284 7.17 -12.66 4.78
N TYR A 285 7.22 -12.52 6.10
CA TYR A 285 6.04 -12.43 6.96
C TYR A 285 6.24 -11.36 8.03
N VAL A 286 5.13 -10.75 8.45
CA VAL A 286 5.14 -9.79 9.55
C VAL A 286 5.37 -10.53 10.87
N ASP A 287 6.34 -10.05 11.65
CA ASP A 287 6.74 -10.63 12.94
C ASP A 287 6.13 -9.86 14.11
N LYS A 288 6.11 -8.52 14.00
CA LYS A 288 5.58 -7.63 15.04
C LYS A 288 4.89 -6.41 14.45
N VAL A 289 3.77 -6.02 15.05
CA VAL A 289 3.11 -4.73 14.81
C VAL A 289 2.99 -3.99 16.14
N GLU A 290 3.45 -2.74 16.17
CA GLU A 290 3.32 -1.82 17.31
C GLU A 290 2.35 -0.70 16.91
N ILE A 291 1.35 -0.42 17.74
CA ILE A 291 0.22 0.45 17.41
C ILE A 291 0.26 1.71 18.26
N ASP A 292 -0.13 2.84 17.67
CA ASP A 292 -0.27 4.14 18.32
C ASP A 292 -1.61 4.79 17.94
N TYR A 293 -2.54 4.82 18.90
CA TYR A 293 -3.79 5.57 18.79
C TYR A 293 -3.51 7.06 19.00
N ASN A 294 -3.27 7.78 17.89
CA ASN A 294 -2.72 9.13 17.89
C ASN A 294 -3.83 10.19 17.94
N ASP A 295 -3.97 10.81 19.12
CA ASP A 295 -4.88 11.92 19.43
C ASP A 295 -4.23 13.30 19.23
N SER A 296 -2.92 13.35 19.00
CA SER A 296 -2.16 14.57 18.85
C SER A 296 -2.45 15.28 17.52
N SER A 297 -1.90 16.49 17.32
CA SER A 297 -2.02 17.22 16.05
C SER A 297 -1.01 16.76 14.99
N LYS A 298 0.03 16.02 15.37
CA LYS A 298 1.12 15.62 14.48
C LYS A 298 1.08 14.12 14.25
N MET A 299 0.72 13.71 13.03
CA MET A 299 0.76 12.30 12.60
C MET A 299 2.14 11.67 12.81
N MET A 300 2.21 10.35 12.87
CA MET A 300 3.46 9.58 13.04
C MET A 300 4.21 9.91 14.32
N ARG A 301 3.50 9.97 15.46
CA ARG A 301 4.11 10.12 16.79
C ARG A 301 5.04 8.94 17.08
N ILE A 302 4.60 7.71 16.80
CA ILE A 302 5.41 6.48 16.86
C ILE A 302 6.76 6.53 16.13
N LYS A 303 6.91 7.35 15.08
CA LYS A 303 8.17 7.48 14.33
C LYS A 303 9.15 8.48 14.94
N ARG A 304 8.65 9.44 15.74
CA ARG A 304 9.45 10.52 16.33
C ARG A 304 9.76 10.28 17.80
N ASP A 305 8.80 9.79 18.55
CA ASP A 305 8.90 9.61 20.00
C ASP A 305 8.04 8.43 20.47
N VAL A 306 8.69 7.27 20.59
CA VAL A 306 8.08 6.01 21.00
C VAL A 306 7.57 6.07 22.45
N SER A 307 8.13 6.93 23.30
CA SER A 307 7.76 7.02 24.72
C SER A 307 6.36 7.61 24.96
N THR A 308 5.78 8.23 23.93
CA THR A 308 4.48 8.90 23.98
C THR A 308 3.38 8.16 23.22
N VAL A 309 3.68 6.93 22.77
CA VAL A 309 2.74 6.07 22.05
C VAL A 309 1.63 5.58 22.98
N SER A 310 0.40 5.53 22.46
CA SER A 310 -0.75 4.92 23.13
C SER A 310 -1.11 3.62 22.44
N GLU A 311 -0.83 2.48 23.09
CA GLU A 311 -1.10 1.15 22.53
C GLU A 311 -2.61 0.78 22.57
N GLN A 312 -3.40 1.50 23.38
CA GLN A 312 -4.83 1.30 23.51
C GLN A 312 -5.61 2.55 23.08
N ALA A 313 -6.84 2.34 22.63
CA ALA A 313 -7.80 3.41 22.36
C ALA A 313 -8.36 3.97 23.67
N GLU A 314 -7.64 4.89 24.32
CA GLU A 314 -8.06 5.50 25.59
C GLU A 314 -9.16 6.57 25.43
N LEU A 315 -9.40 7.02 24.20
CA LEU A 315 -10.34 8.07 23.85
C LEU A 315 -11.22 7.61 22.68
N ASP A 316 -12.37 8.28 22.51
CA ASP A 316 -13.15 8.15 21.29
C ASP A 316 -12.38 8.66 20.06
N TYR A 317 -12.74 8.12 18.91
CA TYR A 317 -12.27 8.60 17.62
C TYR A 317 -12.77 10.01 17.33
N ALA A 318 -11.93 10.79 16.65
CA ALA A 318 -12.26 12.16 16.30
C ALA A 318 -13.44 12.21 15.32
N ILE A 319 -14.48 12.98 15.65
CA ILE A 319 -15.63 13.20 14.78
C ILE A 319 -15.39 14.44 13.91
N TYR A 320 -15.21 14.24 12.61
CA TYR A 320 -14.88 15.28 11.63
C TYR A 320 -16.09 15.87 10.91
N PHE A 321 -17.25 15.21 10.96
CA PHE A 321 -18.46 15.62 10.24
C PHE A 321 -19.65 15.72 11.20
N TYR A 322 -20.61 16.58 10.87
CA TYR A 322 -21.89 16.68 11.58
C TYR A 322 -23.03 16.80 10.57
N ALA A 323 -24.18 16.24 10.93
CA ALA A 323 -25.40 16.38 10.15
C ALA A 323 -25.98 17.79 10.34
N LYS A 324 -26.44 18.40 9.26
CA LYS A 324 -27.10 19.71 9.28
C LYS A 324 -28.34 19.71 8.40
#